data_AF-A0AAV0VKB0-F1
#
_entry.id   AF-A0AAV0VKB0-F1
#
_cell.length_a   1.000
_cell.length_b   1.000
_cell.length_c   1.000
_cell.angle_alpha   90.00
_cell.angle_beta   90.00
_cell.angle_gamma   90.00
#
_symmetry.space_group_name_H-M   'P 1'
#
loop_
_entity.id
_entity.type
_entity.pdbx_description
1 polymer ?
#
loop_
_entity_poly.entity_id
_entity_poly.type
_entity_poly.pdbx_seq_one_letter_code
_entity_poly.pdbx_strand_id
1 'polypeptide(L)'
;MTDQPTSSVEWSNEKCLLLIYLYKESTNLWNTKHKDYRNRYIRQDSLLEISKHMDTSKEEVDRKLKNLICHFWCEVKKVKQQRSGDGADEVYCSK
;
A
#
# COMPACT_ATOMS: atom_id res chain seq x y z
N MET A 1 1.09 -28.79 -17.01
CA MET A 1 1.85 -28.43 -15.81
C MET A 1 2.78 -27.29 -16.19
N THR A 2 2.43 -26.04 -15.88
CA THR A 2 3.36 -24.91 -15.98
C THR A 2 3.45 -24.33 -14.58
N ASP A 3 4.46 -24.75 -13.83
CA ASP A 3 4.84 -24.12 -12.57
C ASP A 3 5.27 -22.69 -12.91
N GLN A 4 4.38 -21.73 -12.66
CA GLN A 4 4.75 -20.32 -12.64
C GLN A 4 5.56 -20.12 -11.36
N PRO A 5 6.81 -19.64 -11.44
CA PRO A 5 7.55 -19.30 -10.24
C PRO A 5 6.83 -18.12 -9.60
N THR A 6 6.20 -18.36 -8.46
CA THR A 6 5.77 -17.29 -7.55
C THR A 6 7.04 -16.60 -7.07
N SER A 7 7.56 -15.65 -7.85
CA SER A 7 8.73 -14.86 -7.49
C SER A 7 8.38 -14.06 -6.25
N SER A 8 8.71 -14.61 -5.08
CA SER A 8 8.53 -13.93 -3.80
C SER A 8 9.51 -12.77 -3.78
N VAL A 9 9.03 -11.56 -4.11
CA VAL A 9 9.83 -10.34 -4.03
C VAL A 9 10.23 -10.13 -2.57
N GLU A 10 11.53 -10.03 -2.31
CA GLU A 10 12.02 -9.64 -1.00
C GLU A 10 11.79 -8.13 -0.80
N TRP A 11 10.90 -7.82 0.14
CA TRP A 11 10.48 -6.46 0.48
C TRP A 11 11.25 -5.97 1.71
N SER A 12 12.40 -5.35 1.47
CA SER A 12 13.13 -4.61 2.51
C SER A 12 12.35 -3.35 2.95
N ASN A 13 12.71 -2.81 4.12
CA ASN A 13 12.12 -1.56 4.62
C ASN A 13 12.30 -0.41 3.62
N GLU A 14 13.49 -0.30 3.00
CA GLU A 14 13.79 0.71 1.99
C GLU A 14 12.87 0.59 0.76
N LYS A 15 12.66 -0.62 0.25
CA LYS A 15 11.70 -0.85 -0.84
C LYS A 15 10.28 -0.49 -0.44
N CYS A 16 9.87 -0.80 0.79
CA CYS A 16 8.54 -0.44 1.27
C CYS A 16 8.38 1.08 1.38
N LEU A 17 9.39 1.80 1.87
CA LEU A 17 9.41 3.25 1.94
C LEU A 17 9.38 3.88 0.55
N LEU A 18 10.15 3.35 -0.39
CA LEU A 18 10.13 3.77 -1.79
C LEU A 18 8.74 3.58 -2.42
N LEU A 19 8.10 2.43 -2.19
CA LEU A 19 6.74 2.17 -2.67
C LEU A 19 5.73 3.18 -2.10
N ILE A 20 5.82 3.49 -0.81
CA ILE A 20 4.94 4.49 -0.17
C ILE A 20 5.19 5.88 -0.77
N TYR A 21 6.45 6.23 -1.01
CA TYR A 21 6.83 7.51 -1.62
C TYR A 21 6.24 7.64 -3.03
N LEU A 22 6.46 6.66 -3.90
CA LEU A 22 5.95 6.65 -5.28
C LEU A 22 4.41 6.64 -5.32
N TYR A 23 3.76 5.92 -4.41
CA TYR A 23 2.31 5.93 -4.27
C TYR A 23 1.78 7.32 -3.90
N LYS A 24 2.47 8.03 -2.99
CA LYS A 24 2.09 9.38 -2.57
C LYS A 24 2.24 10.39 -3.72
N GLU A 25 3.31 10.31 -4.51
CA GLU A 25 3.50 11.15 -5.69
C GLU A 25 2.42 10.93 -6.76
N SER A 26 1.96 9.68 -6.91
CA SER A 26 0.91 9.31 -7.86
C SER A 26 -0.48 9.72 -7.35
N THR A 27 -0.80 11.02 -7.41
CA THR A 27 -2.05 11.57 -6.86
C THR A 27 -3.31 10.92 -7.43
N ASN A 28 -3.26 10.47 -8.68
CA ASN A 28 -4.36 9.72 -9.31
C ASN A 28 -4.69 8.38 -8.64
N LEU A 29 -3.79 7.79 -7.83
CA LEU A 29 -4.01 6.50 -7.16
C LEU A 29 -4.80 6.61 -5.86
N TRP A 30 -4.72 7.75 -5.16
CA TRP A 30 -5.28 7.94 -3.82
C TRP A 30 -6.19 9.16 -3.69
N ASN A 31 -6.00 10.20 -4.51
CA ASN A 31 -6.80 11.41 -4.42
C ASN A 31 -8.14 11.23 -5.15
N THR A 32 -9.20 11.04 -4.39
CA THR A 32 -10.58 10.86 -4.90
C THR A 32 -11.12 12.06 -5.67
N LYS A 33 -10.54 13.26 -5.48
CA LYS A 33 -10.89 14.49 -6.20
C LYS A 33 -10.10 14.67 -7.50
N HIS A 34 -9.10 13.84 -7.76
CA HIS A 34 -8.33 13.91 -8.99
C HIS A 34 -9.20 13.45 -10.17
N LYS A 35 -9.18 14.20 -11.28
CA LYS A 35 -9.96 13.91 -12.49
C LYS A 35 -9.73 12.47 -13.00
N ASP A 36 -8.50 11.99 -12.87
CA ASP A 36 -8.10 10.68 -13.38
C ASP A 36 -8.27 9.54 -12.36
N TYR A 37 -8.78 9.81 -11.15
CA TYR A 37 -8.93 8.79 -10.11
C TYR A 37 -9.82 7.61 -10.54
N ARG A 38 -10.89 7.90 -11.29
CA ARG A 38 -11.82 6.88 -11.81
C ARG A 38 -11.33 6.26 -13.13
N ASN A 39 -10.25 6.76 -13.72
CA ASN A 39 -9.74 6.26 -14.98
C ASN A 39 -8.89 5.00 -14.73
N ARG A 40 -9.47 3.84 -15.05
CA ARG A 40 -8.81 2.53 -14.87
C ARG A 40 -7.50 2.43 -15.65
N TYR A 41 -7.43 2.99 -16.85
CA TYR A 41 -6.23 2.91 -17.68
C TYR A 41 -5.09 3.72 -17.07
N ILE A 42 -5.37 4.95 -16.65
CA ILE A 42 -4.38 5.81 -15.98
C ILE A 42 -3.93 5.21 -14.65
N ARG A 43 -4.85 4.63 -13.87
CA ARG A 43 -4.49 3.90 -12.64
C ARG A 43 -3.57 2.72 -12.94
N GLN A 44 -3.86 1.96 -14.00
CA GLN A 44 -3.06 0.82 -14.40
C GLN A 44 -1.67 1.23 -14.85
N ASP A 45 -1.58 2.32 -15.61
CA ASP A 45 -0.35 2.91 -16.11
C ASP A 45 0.53 3.42 -14.97
N SER A 46 -0.01 4.18 -14.02
CA SER A 46 0.78 4.65 -12.87
C SER A 46 1.29 3.52 -11.99
N LEU A 47 0.52 2.45 -11.78
CA LEU A 47 1.02 1.26 -11.09
C LEU A 47 2.12 0.54 -11.87
N LEU A 48 2.08 0.58 -13.20
CA LEU A 48 3.09 -0.01 -14.07
C LEU A 48 4.37 0.84 -14.07
N GLU A 49 4.26 2.16 -14.02
CA GLU A 49 5.41 3.06 -13.83
C GLU A 49 6.08 2.81 -12.47
N ILE A 50 5.30 2.67 -11.39
CA ILE A 50 5.85 2.28 -10.08
C ILE A 50 6.58 0.94 -10.18
N SER A 51 6.01 -0.04 -10.87
CA SER A 51 6.62 -1.37 -10.99
C SER A 51 7.92 -1.34 -11.80
N LYS A 52 7.99 -0.52 -12.85
CA LYS A 52 9.24 -0.26 -13.60
C LYS A 52 10.30 0.40 -12.71
N HIS A 53 9.92 1.42 -11.93
CA HIS A 53 10.83 2.09 -11.00
C HIS A 53 11.40 1.16 -9.93
N MET A 54 10.64 0.15 -9.53
CA MET A 54 11.02 -0.81 -8.49
C MET A 54 11.57 -2.12 -9.04
N ASP A 55 11.76 -2.23 -10.36
CA ASP A 55 12.18 -3.44 -11.08
C ASP A 55 11.43 -4.70 -10.61
N THR A 56 10.10 -4.57 -10.51
CA THR A 56 9.20 -5.62 -10.00
C THR A 56 7.94 -5.72 -10.84
N SER A 57 7.20 -6.82 -10.67
CA SER A 57 5.93 -6.98 -11.38
C SER A 57 4.85 -6.06 -10.82
N LYS A 58 3.97 -5.61 -11.69
CA LYS A 58 2.79 -4.81 -11.33
C LYS A 58 1.95 -5.52 -10.28
N GLU A 59 1.81 -6.84 -10.41
CA GLU A 59 1.02 -7.69 -9.52
C GLU A 59 1.61 -7.70 -8.11
N GLU A 60 2.94 -7.80 -7.99
CA GLU A 60 3.64 -7.77 -6.70
C GLU A 60 3.57 -6.40 -6.03
N VAL A 61 3.71 -5.33 -6.82
CA VAL A 61 3.52 -3.95 -6.35
C VAL A 61 2.09 -3.73 -5.84
N ASP A 62 1.07 -4.12 -6.61
CA ASP A 62 -0.33 -3.98 -6.22
C ASP A 62 -0.66 -4.80 -4.97
N ARG A 63 -0.16 -6.04 -4.88
CA ARG A 63 -0.28 -6.90 -3.71
C ARG A 63 0.33 -6.27 -2.47
N LYS A 64 1.59 -5.81 -2.55
CA LYS A 64 2.28 -5.20 -1.41
C LYS A 64 1.64 -3.88 -1.00
N LEU A 65 1.26 -3.05 -1.97
CA LEU A 65 0.61 -1.77 -1.71
C LEU A 65 -0.72 -1.96 -0.97
N LYS A 66 -1.55 -2.91 -1.42
CA LYS A 66 -2.79 -3.29 -0.71
C LYS A 66 -2.52 -3.73 0.72
N ASN A 67 -1.51 -4.58 0.94
CA ASN A 67 -1.15 -5.03 2.29
C ASN A 67 -0.73 -3.87 3.19
N LEU A 68 0.12 -2.95 2.71
CA LEU A 68 0.56 -1.77 3.46
C LEU A 68 -0.62 -0.86 3.83
N ILE A 69 -1.50 -0.58 2.87
CA ILE A 69 -2.70 0.25 3.08
C ILE A 69 -3.63 -0.41 4.10
N CYS A 70 -3.93 -1.70 3.95
CA CYS A 70 -4.76 -2.44 4.88
C CYS A 70 -4.19 -2.43 6.29
N HIS A 71 -2.89 -2.71 6.44
CA HIS A 71 -2.21 -2.69 7.73
C HIS A 71 -2.31 -1.30 8.37
N PHE A 72 -1.98 -0.24 7.63
CA PHE A 72 -2.09 1.14 8.12
C PHE A 72 -3.51 1.47 8.60
N TRP A 73 -4.55 1.14 7.83
CA TRP A 73 -5.93 1.42 8.25
C TRP A 73 -6.37 0.59 9.46
N CYS A 74 -5.89 -0.65 9.60
CA CYS A 74 -6.13 -1.46 10.79
C CYS A 74 -5.50 -0.81 12.03
N GLU A 75 -4.25 -0.35 11.92
CA GLU A 75 -3.56 0.35 13.01
C GLU A 75 -4.26 1.67 13.37
N VAL A 76 -4.64 2.47 12.36
CA VAL A 76 -5.42 3.71 12.57
C VAL A 76 -6.75 3.43 13.27
N LYS A 77 -7.44 2.32 12.95
CA LYS A 77 -8.68 1.94 13.62
C LYS A 77 -8.46 1.58 15.08
N LYS A 78 -7.42 0.79 15.40
CA LYS A 78 -7.07 0.44 16.79
C LYS A 78 -6.83 1.69 17.63
N VAL A 79 -6.01 2.62 17.12
CA VAL A 79 -5.71 3.89 17.80
C VAL A 79 -6.97 4.75 17.99
N LYS A 80 -7.87 4.80 16.99
CA LYS A 80 -9.13 5.56 17.11
C LYS A 80 -10.11 4.91 18.09
N GLN A 81 -10.20 3.58 18.11
CA GLN A 81 -11.10 2.84 18.99
C GLN A 81 -10.68 2.99 20.46
N GLN A 82 -9.38 2.97 20.75
CA GLN A 82 -8.85 3.27 22.09
C GLN A 82 -9.26 4.65 22.60
N ARG A 83 -9.43 5.64 21.71
CA ARG A 83 -9.83 7.01 22.10
C ARG A 83 -11.32 7.20 22.31
N SER A 84 -12.17 6.26 21.88
CA SER A 84 -13.64 6.41 21.90
C SER A 84 -14.34 5.55 22.96
N GLY A 85 -13.58 4.86 23.82
CA GLY A 85 -14.13 4.09 24.93
C GLY A 85 -13.05 3.82 25.96
N ASP A 86 -12.59 4.87 26.66
CA ASP A 86 -11.65 4.69 27.76
C ASP A 86 -12.42 4.36 29.05
N GLY A 87 -12.76 3.07 29.15
CA GLY A 87 -12.70 2.35 30.40
C GLY A 87 -11.59 1.30 30.28
N ALA A 88 -10.47 1.57 30.97
CA ALA A 88 -9.35 0.67 31.26
C ALA A 88 -8.39 0.31 30.09
N ASP A 89 -7.31 1.09 30.04
CA ASP A 89 -5.91 0.62 30.23
C ASP A 89 -5.43 -0.52 29.32
N GLU A 90 -4.78 -0.15 28.20
CA GLU A 90 -3.57 -0.82 27.71
C GLU A 90 -2.96 0.03 26.57
N VAL A 91 -1.83 0.68 26.86
CA VAL A 91 -1.03 1.45 25.89
C VAL A 91 -0.56 0.51 24.79
N TYR A 92 -1.11 0.65 23.58
CA TYR A 92 -0.69 -0.15 22.43
C TYR A 92 0.69 0.33 21.95
N CYS A 93 1.72 -0.44 22.28
CA CYS A 93 3.02 -0.37 21.62
C CYS A 93 3.07 -1.38 20.47
N SER A 94 3.14 -0.92 19.22
CA SER A 94 3.58 -1.76 18.11
C SER A 94 5.02 -2.22 18.39
N LYS A 95 5.25 -3.55 18.36
CA LYS A 95 6.58 -4.16 18.44
C LYS A 95 7.29 -4.15 17.09
#